data_AF-A0AAU3NUV5-F1
#
_entry.id   AF-A0AAU3NUV5-F1
#
_cell.length_a   1.000
_cell.length_b   1.000
_cell.length_c   1.000
_cell.angle_alpha   90.00
_cell.angle_beta   90.00
_cell.angle_gamma   90.00
#
_symmetry.space_group_name_H-M   'P 1'
#
loop_
_entity.id
_entity.type
_entity.pdbx_description
1 polymer ?
#
loop_
_entity_poly.entity_id
_entity_poly.type
_entity_poly.pdbx_seq_one_letter_code
_entity_poly.pdbx_strand_id
1 'polypeptide(L)'
;MSWTATARYGLEPAPGGLAFVQDLLNTLSAGKPREPDLLQTAEGARAWLDQALKSWSGVTHRPAPGIELTAEDVQGLRDFRHDLGQILHAQLGDSATEPGPAASLMTLPTGLRLDEHGAIHAEPRGTGWRQAASLALIEAYQAQCTDTLRRLKSCRNTRCLAAFYDRSRNNSGVWHDVHVCGNAANLRNYRARKRAGADQV
;
A
#
# COMPACT_ATOMS: atom_id res chain seq x y z
N MET A 1 7.82 -16.84 5.04
CA MET A 1 7.23 -15.52 5.31
C MET A 1 6.29 -15.20 4.18
N SER A 2 5.01 -14.92 4.46
CA SER A 2 4.00 -14.69 3.41
C SER A 2 3.27 -13.38 3.69
N TRP A 3 3.41 -12.44 2.77
CA TRP A 3 2.69 -11.17 2.75
C TRP A 3 1.29 -11.43 2.20
N THR A 4 0.36 -11.84 3.07
CA THR A 4 -0.91 -12.46 2.67
C THR A 4 -1.80 -11.53 1.86
N ALA A 5 -1.85 -10.23 2.21
CA ALA A 5 -2.67 -9.26 1.51
C ALA A 5 -2.12 -8.94 0.12
N THR A 6 -0.81 -9.01 -0.07
CA THR A 6 -0.13 -8.84 -1.36
C THR A 6 -0.20 -10.10 -2.22
N ALA A 7 0.06 -11.25 -1.61
CA ALA A 7 0.14 -12.54 -2.30
C ALA A 7 -1.21 -12.96 -2.93
N ARG A 8 -2.35 -12.58 -2.32
CA ARG A 8 -3.68 -12.85 -2.89
C ARG A 8 -3.93 -12.19 -4.25
N TYR A 9 -3.11 -11.21 -4.64
CA TYR A 9 -3.14 -10.58 -5.97
C TYR A 9 -2.08 -11.12 -6.94
N GLY A 10 -1.36 -12.18 -6.57
CA GLY A 10 -0.24 -12.71 -7.37
C GLY A 10 0.93 -11.74 -7.48
N LEU A 11 1.06 -10.80 -6.53
CA LEU A 11 2.10 -9.79 -6.55
C LEU A 11 3.29 -10.21 -5.70
N GLU A 12 4.48 -9.86 -6.16
CA GLU A 12 5.68 -9.99 -5.35
C GLU A 12 5.79 -8.81 -4.38
N PRO A 13 6.21 -9.08 -3.12
CA PRO A 13 6.38 -8.04 -2.11
C PRO A 13 7.54 -7.08 -2.47
N ALA A 14 7.45 -5.84 -2.01
CA ALA A 14 8.51 -4.86 -2.05
C ALA A 14 9.71 -5.35 -1.21
N PRO A 15 10.93 -4.84 -1.45
CA PRO A 15 12.09 -5.23 -0.65
C PRO A 15 12.00 -4.72 0.79
N GLY A 16 12.53 -5.49 1.74
CA GLY A 16 12.64 -5.09 3.15
C GLY A 16 11.29 -4.78 3.80
N GLY A 17 11.29 -3.85 4.76
CA GLY A 17 10.08 -3.48 5.49
C GLY A 17 9.09 -2.64 4.67
N LEU A 18 9.46 -2.13 3.49
CA LEU A 18 8.51 -1.51 2.55
C LEU A 18 7.40 -2.49 2.12
N ALA A 19 7.65 -3.80 2.22
CA ALA A 19 6.63 -4.82 2.01
C ALA A 19 5.44 -4.67 2.98
N PHE A 20 5.65 -4.19 4.22
CA PHE A 20 4.57 -3.93 5.16
C PHE A 20 3.62 -2.84 4.66
N VAL A 21 4.18 -1.78 4.05
CA VAL A 21 3.40 -0.69 3.45
C VAL A 21 2.57 -1.20 2.27
N GLN A 22 3.21 -1.96 1.37
CA GLN A 22 2.51 -2.59 0.24
C GLN A 22 1.39 -3.52 0.72
N ASP A 23 1.66 -4.33 1.74
CA ASP A 23 0.70 -5.31 2.25
C ASP A 23 -0.49 -4.63 2.93
N LEU A 24 -0.26 -3.57 3.71
CA LEU A 24 -1.31 -2.72 4.25
C LEU A 24 -2.20 -2.15 3.14
N LEU A 25 -1.62 -1.56 2.09
CA LEU A 25 -2.39 -1.05 0.96
C LEU A 25 -3.21 -2.15 0.30
N ASN A 26 -2.63 -3.33 0.12
CA ASN A 26 -3.28 -4.47 -0.49
C ASN A 26 -4.31 -5.18 0.39
N THR A 27 -4.57 -4.73 1.62
CA THR A 27 -5.74 -5.21 2.39
C THR A 27 -7.07 -4.75 1.79
N LEU A 28 -7.07 -3.72 0.93
CA LEU A 28 -8.28 -3.18 0.29
C LEU A 28 -8.96 -4.23 -0.61
N SER A 29 -10.23 -4.02 -0.95
CA SER A 29 -10.91 -4.91 -1.91
C SER A 29 -10.49 -4.58 -3.35
N ALA A 30 -9.91 -5.55 -4.06
CA ALA A 30 -9.37 -5.41 -5.42
C ALA A 30 -9.26 -6.77 -6.15
N GLY A 31 -8.67 -6.75 -7.36
CA GLY A 31 -8.41 -7.96 -8.13
C GLY A 31 -9.59 -8.44 -9.00
N LYS A 32 -9.36 -9.54 -9.71
CA LYS A 32 -10.36 -10.28 -10.48
C LYS A 32 -10.10 -11.80 -10.35
N PRO A 33 -10.96 -12.58 -9.65
CA PRO A 33 -12.15 -12.15 -8.93
C PRO A 33 -11.83 -11.15 -7.81
N ARG A 34 -12.84 -10.39 -7.38
CA ARG A 34 -12.64 -9.32 -6.40
C ARG A 34 -12.50 -9.93 -5.01
N GLU A 35 -11.35 -9.69 -4.40
CA GLU A 35 -11.05 -10.10 -3.03
C GLU A 35 -11.73 -9.15 -2.02
N PRO A 36 -12.17 -9.64 -0.86
CA PRO A 36 -12.79 -8.81 0.18
C PRO A 36 -11.78 -7.86 0.83
N ASP A 37 -12.27 -6.81 1.48
CA ASP A 37 -11.44 -5.92 2.30
C ASP A 37 -11.08 -6.64 3.61
N LEU A 38 -9.79 -6.90 3.85
CA LEU A 38 -9.33 -7.60 5.06
C LEU A 38 -9.52 -6.76 6.32
N LEU A 39 -9.64 -5.44 6.17
CA LEU A 39 -9.93 -4.51 7.26
C LEU A 39 -11.44 -4.28 7.42
N GLN A 40 -12.30 -5.11 6.82
CA GLN A 40 -13.75 -4.95 7.00
C GLN A 40 -14.21 -5.28 8.42
N THR A 41 -13.52 -6.20 9.11
CA THR A 41 -13.86 -6.64 10.47
C THR A 41 -12.63 -6.57 11.38
N ALA A 42 -12.86 -6.46 12.69
CA ALA A 42 -11.79 -6.46 13.68
C ALA A 42 -11.00 -7.78 13.71
N GLU A 43 -11.68 -8.90 13.44
CA GLU A 43 -11.04 -10.21 13.31
C GLU A 43 -10.12 -10.27 12.08
N GLY A 44 -10.59 -9.83 10.91
CA GLY A 44 -9.78 -9.77 9.69
C GLY A 44 -8.58 -8.83 9.84
N ALA A 45 -8.78 -7.66 10.45
CA ALA A 45 -7.73 -6.69 10.69
C ALA A 45 -6.64 -7.24 11.63
N ARG A 46 -7.02 -7.89 12.73
CA ARG A 46 -6.07 -8.55 13.65
C ARG A 46 -5.32 -9.69 12.97
N ALA A 47 -6.04 -10.57 12.27
CA ALA A 47 -5.45 -11.70 11.57
C ALA A 47 -4.43 -11.24 10.50
N TRP A 48 -4.75 -10.17 9.77
CA TRP A 48 -3.81 -9.56 8.83
C TRP A 48 -2.59 -8.99 9.56
N LEU A 49 -2.80 -8.18 10.60
CA LEU A 49 -1.70 -7.51 11.31
C LEU A 49 -0.73 -8.52 11.93
N ASP A 50 -1.23 -9.58 12.55
CA ASP A 50 -0.39 -10.64 13.15
C ASP A 50 0.54 -11.29 12.13
N GLN A 51 0.04 -11.56 10.91
CA GLN A 51 0.84 -12.15 9.83
C GLN A 51 1.80 -11.14 9.22
N ALA A 52 1.36 -9.89 9.05
CA ALA A 52 2.17 -8.81 8.52
C ALA A 52 3.34 -8.48 9.46
N LEU A 53 3.13 -8.45 10.78
CA LEU A 53 4.17 -8.22 11.78
C LEU A 53 5.20 -9.35 11.86
N LYS A 54 4.75 -10.61 11.75
CA LYS A 54 5.64 -11.78 11.65
C LYS A 54 6.51 -11.71 10.39
N SER A 55 5.92 -11.37 9.25
CA SER A 55 6.66 -11.23 7.99
C SER A 55 7.61 -10.05 8.02
N TRP A 56 7.18 -8.91 8.57
CA TRP A 56 7.99 -7.71 8.77
C TRP A 56 9.22 -8.00 9.65
N SER A 57 9.00 -8.65 10.79
CA SER A 57 10.07 -9.03 11.72
C SER A 57 11.11 -9.93 11.04
N GLY A 58 10.66 -10.90 10.25
CA GLY A 58 11.57 -11.82 9.58
C GLY A 58 12.37 -11.19 8.43
N VAL A 59 11.82 -10.22 7.69
CA VAL A 59 12.57 -9.53 6.61
C VAL A 59 13.45 -8.39 7.11
N THR A 60 13.10 -7.78 8.23
CA THR A 60 13.88 -6.68 8.84
C THR A 60 14.88 -7.16 9.88
N HIS A 61 14.74 -8.41 10.34
CA HIS A 61 15.47 -8.98 11.48
C HIS A 61 15.26 -8.18 12.78
N ARG A 62 14.12 -7.51 12.93
CA ARG A 62 13.75 -6.70 14.09
C ARG A 62 12.63 -7.36 14.88
N PRO A 63 12.56 -7.18 16.20
CA PRO A 63 11.45 -7.71 16.99
C PRO A 63 10.14 -7.04 16.56
N ALA A 64 9.11 -7.84 16.30
CA ALA A 64 7.77 -7.32 15.98
C ALA A 64 7.24 -6.45 17.13
N PRO A 65 6.72 -5.25 16.86
CA PRO A 65 6.03 -4.46 17.88
C PRO A 65 4.75 -5.18 18.33
N GLY A 66 4.47 -5.13 19.63
CA GLY A 66 3.18 -5.61 20.17
C GLY A 66 2.09 -4.59 19.88
N ILE A 67 1.38 -4.77 18.77
CA ILE A 67 0.28 -3.90 18.35
C ILE A 67 -1.03 -4.68 18.47
N GLU A 68 -1.95 -4.19 19.29
CA GLU A 68 -3.28 -4.77 19.44
C GLU A 68 -4.32 -3.87 18.76
N LEU A 69 -5.13 -4.45 17.88
CA LEU A 69 -6.25 -3.76 17.24
C LEU A 69 -7.57 -4.12 17.90
N THR A 70 -8.33 -3.11 18.30
CA THR A 70 -9.73 -3.23 18.73
C THR A 70 -10.69 -3.03 17.56
N ALA A 71 -11.99 -3.22 17.80
CA ALA A 71 -13.01 -2.93 16.80
C ALA A 71 -13.06 -1.44 16.41
N GLU A 72 -12.75 -0.55 17.35
CA GLU A 72 -12.74 0.91 17.13
C GLU A 72 -11.56 1.35 16.25
N ASP A 73 -10.48 0.57 16.24
CA ASP A 73 -9.27 0.87 15.46
C ASP A 73 -9.46 0.63 13.96
N VAL A 74 -10.39 -0.24 13.59
CA VAL A 74 -10.56 -0.71 12.20
C VAL A 74 -10.82 0.45 11.25
N GLN A 75 -11.69 1.38 11.63
CA GLN A 75 -12.03 2.51 10.76
C GLN A 75 -10.83 3.44 10.58
N GLY A 76 -10.11 3.77 11.66
CA GLY A 76 -8.91 4.62 11.59
C GLY A 76 -7.81 4.02 10.70
N LEU A 77 -7.61 2.69 10.77
CA LEU A 77 -6.64 2.01 9.90
C LEU A 77 -7.06 2.03 8.42
N ARG A 78 -8.36 1.91 8.14
CA ARG A 78 -8.90 1.99 6.76
C ARG A 78 -8.76 3.39 6.18
N ASP A 79 -9.03 4.42 6.98
CA ASP A 79 -8.89 5.82 6.58
C ASP A 79 -7.41 6.15 6.31
N PHE A 80 -6.50 5.73 7.19
CA PHE A 80 -5.06 5.85 6.96
C PHE A 80 -4.61 5.15 5.67
N ARG A 81 -5.05 3.90 5.45
CA ARG A 81 -4.75 3.15 4.22
C ARG A 81 -5.26 3.88 2.98
N HIS A 82 -6.46 4.47 3.05
CA HIS A 82 -7.04 5.25 1.96
C HIS A 82 -6.16 6.46 1.64
N ASP A 83 -5.85 7.30 2.64
CA ASP A 83 -5.05 8.51 2.49
C ASP A 83 -3.66 8.21 1.94
N LEU A 84 -2.99 7.18 2.48
CA LEU A 84 -1.69 6.72 1.99
C LEU A 84 -1.75 6.26 0.53
N GLY A 85 -2.80 5.50 0.17
CA GLY A 85 -3.03 5.04 -1.19
C GLY A 85 -3.26 6.18 -2.19
N GLN A 86 -3.98 7.23 -1.77
CA GLN A 86 -4.20 8.44 -2.59
C GLN A 86 -2.89 9.20 -2.83
N ILE A 87 -2.08 9.40 -1.79
CA ILE A 87 -0.79 10.08 -1.90
C ILE A 87 0.14 9.34 -2.87
N LEU A 88 0.26 8.01 -2.73
CA LEU A 88 1.10 7.20 -3.64
C LEU A 88 0.54 7.15 -5.06
N HIS A 89 -0.79 7.20 -5.23
CA HIS A 89 -1.40 7.27 -6.55
C HIS A 89 -1.15 8.62 -7.25
N ALA A 90 -1.25 9.73 -6.51
CA ALA A 90 -1.00 11.07 -7.03
C ALA A 90 0.45 11.23 -7.53
N GLN A 91 1.42 10.55 -6.92
CA GLN A 91 2.82 10.55 -7.36
C GLN A 91 3.05 9.88 -8.72
N LEU A 92 2.08 9.13 -9.27
CA LEU A 92 2.19 8.38 -10.54
C LEU A 92 1.64 9.10 -11.77
N GLY A 93 0.95 10.21 -11.59
CA GLY A 93 0.26 10.93 -12.66
C GLY A 93 0.56 12.41 -12.59
N ASP A 94 0.90 12.98 -13.75
CA ASP A 94 1.05 14.39 -14.04
C ASP A 94 0.09 15.29 -13.25
N SER A 95 0.56 16.50 -12.94
CA SER A 95 -0.06 17.62 -12.22
C SER A 95 -1.43 18.11 -12.72
N ALA A 96 -2.19 17.31 -13.47
CA ALA A 96 -3.47 17.63 -14.10
C ALA A 96 -4.70 16.99 -13.42
N THR A 97 -4.53 16.28 -12.29
CA THR A 97 -5.69 15.92 -11.46
C THR A 97 -5.90 17.05 -10.47
N GLU A 98 -7.03 17.75 -10.59
CA GLU A 98 -7.56 18.67 -9.56
C GLU A 98 -7.26 18.10 -8.18
N PRO A 99 -6.63 18.87 -7.26
CA PRO A 99 -6.33 18.35 -5.93
C PRO A 99 -7.63 17.87 -5.30
N GLY A 100 -7.77 16.54 -5.21
CA GLY A 100 -8.77 15.93 -4.35
C GLY A 100 -8.60 16.44 -2.91
N PRO A 101 -9.56 16.20 -2.01
CA PRO A 101 -9.45 16.64 -0.62
C PRO A 101 -8.06 16.29 -0.10
N ALA A 102 -7.32 17.33 0.30
CA ALA A 102 -5.93 17.23 0.68
C ALA A 102 -5.79 16.06 1.66
N ALA A 103 -4.94 15.09 1.30
CA ALA A 103 -4.67 13.96 2.19
C ALA A 103 -4.37 14.53 3.57
N SER A 104 -5.08 14.03 4.59
CA SER A 104 -5.00 14.60 5.93
C SER A 104 -3.55 14.59 6.39
N LEU A 105 -3.01 15.76 6.77
CA LEU A 105 -1.68 15.83 7.38
C LEU A 105 -1.70 14.98 8.66
N MET A 106 -1.10 13.79 8.59
CA MET A 106 -1.08 12.86 9.70
C MET A 106 0.27 12.90 10.39
N THR A 107 0.26 13.27 11.66
CA THR A 107 1.43 13.18 12.54
C THR A 107 1.23 11.99 13.47
N LEU A 108 2.16 11.04 13.45
CA LEU A 108 2.13 9.86 14.31
C LEU A 108 3.38 9.83 15.20
N PRO A 109 3.23 9.52 16.50
CA PRO A 109 4.36 9.46 17.40
C PRO A 109 5.29 8.32 16.97
N THR A 110 6.60 8.61 16.92
CA THR A 110 7.67 7.66 16.60
C THR A 110 8.81 7.90 17.58
N GLY A 111 9.48 6.85 18.02
CA GLY A 111 10.68 6.94 18.86
C GLY A 111 11.93 6.57 18.09
N LEU A 112 13.09 7.06 18.54
CA LEU A 112 14.39 6.54 18.12
C LEU A 112 14.96 5.70 19.26
N ARG A 113 15.41 4.48 18.95
CA ARG A 113 16.11 3.61 19.89
C ARG A 113 17.53 3.36 19.42
N LEU A 114 18.49 3.59 20.31
CA LEU A 114 19.86 3.12 20.19
C LEU A 114 19.93 1.69 20.74
N ASP A 115 20.39 0.73 19.94
CA ASP A 115 20.61 -0.64 20.42
C ASP A 115 22.02 -0.83 21.03
N GLU A 116 22.24 -2.00 21.61
CA GLU A 116 23.50 -2.40 22.26
C GLU A 116 24.71 -2.44 21.29
N HIS A 117 24.46 -2.46 19.99
CA HIS A 117 25.49 -2.43 18.95
C HIS A 117 25.72 -1.02 18.40
N GLY A 118 25.05 0.00 18.94
CA GLY A 118 25.20 1.39 18.53
C GLY A 118 24.37 1.78 17.29
N ALA A 119 23.48 0.92 16.80
CA ALA A 119 22.60 1.24 15.68
C ALA A 119 21.35 1.98 16.17
N ILE A 120 20.93 3.00 15.40
CA ILE A 120 19.74 3.80 15.67
C ILE A 120 18.59 3.31 14.81
N HIS A 121 17.48 2.95 15.46
CA HIS A 121 16.28 2.45 14.81
C HIS A 121 15.08 3.32 15.14
N ALA A 122 14.25 3.62 14.14
CA ALA A 122 12.94 4.22 14.36
C ALA A 122 11.94 3.17 14.81
N GLU A 123 11.19 3.44 15.88
CA GLU A 123 10.22 2.52 16.49
C GLU A 123 8.81 3.12 16.51
N PRO A 124 7.79 2.33 16.16
CA PRO A 124 6.43 2.81 16.18
C PRO A 124 5.95 3.05 17.61
N ARG A 125 5.33 4.22 17.86
CA ARG A 125 4.71 4.58 19.14
C ARG A 125 3.22 4.79 18.97
N GLY A 126 2.51 4.90 20.09
CA GLY A 126 1.06 5.00 20.14
C GLY A 126 0.41 3.65 20.46
N THR A 127 -0.89 3.56 20.19
CA THR A 127 -1.72 2.37 20.43
C THR A 127 -2.62 2.11 19.23
N GLY A 128 -3.14 0.88 19.12
CA GLY A 128 -4.14 0.54 18.12
C GLY A 128 -3.70 0.82 16.70
N TRP A 129 -4.60 1.36 15.89
CA TRP A 129 -4.32 1.66 14.48
C TRP A 129 -3.20 2.70 14.29
N ARG A 130 -3.03 3.63 15.25
CA ARG A 130 -2.00 4.69 15.14
C ARG A 130 -0.60 4.12 15.22
N GLN A 131 -0.39 3.07 16.02
CA GLN A 131 0.90 2.39 16.10
C GLN A 131 1.20 1.59 14.82
N ALA A 132 0.19 0.92 14.24
CA ALA A 132 0.32 0.25 12.94
C ALA A 132 0.62 1.25 11.81
N ALA A 133 -0.05 2.40 11.81
CA ALA A 133 0.20 3.48 10.87
C ALA A 133 1.58 4.11 11.07
N SER A 134 2.05 4.25 12.32
CA SER A 134 3.42 4.72 12.62
C SER A 134 4.46 3.76 12.04
N LEU A 135 4.26 2.44 12.16
CA LEU A 135 5.14 1.45 11.54
C LEU A 135 5.17 1.61 10.00
N ALA A 136 4.01 1.76 9.37
CA ALA A 136 3.94 1.98 7.93
C ALA A 136 4.68 3.26 7.49
N LEU A 137 4.55 4.36 8.23
CA LEU A 137 5.26 5.60 7.92
C LEU A 137 6.77 5.51 8.15
N ILE A 138 7.23 4.78 9.17
CA ILE A 138 8.66 4.51 9.39
C ILE A 138 9.25 3.78 8.18
N GLU A 139 8.60 2.72 7.71
CA GLU A 139 9.07 1.93 6.57
C GLU A 139 8.99 2.72 5.26
N ALA A 140 7.95 3.53 5.08
CA ALA A 140 7.85 4.44 3.94
C ALA A 140 8.96 5.50 3.96
N TYR A 141 9.27 6.08 5.13
CA TYR A 141 10.36 7.04 5.30
C TYR A 141 11.73 6.42 4.99
N GLN A 142 12.01 5.21 5.49
CA GLN A 142 13.25 4.50 5.17
C GLN A 142 13.37 4.20 3.66
N ALA A 143 12.26 3.81 3.03
CA ALA A 143 12.20 3.64 1.57
C ALA A 143 12.39 4.95 0.80
N GLN A 144 11.93 6.08 1.34
CA GLN A 144 12.14 7.39 0.76
C GLN A 144 13.63 7.79 0.82
N CYS A 145 14.28 7.59 1.96
CA CYS A 145 15.72 7.86 2.13
C CYS A 145 16.61 7.01 1.21
N THR A 146 16.10 5.87 0.73
CA THR A 146 16.81 4.95 -0.18
C THR A 146 16.31 5.02 -1.62
N ASP A 147 15.44 5.97 -1.97
CA ASP A 147 14.83 6.13 -3.30
C ASP A 147 14.08 4.88 -3.83
N THR A 148 13.61 4.02 -2.92
CA THR A 148 12.83 2.81 -3.25
C THR A 148 11.33 3.05 -3.17
N LEU A 149 10.87 4.04 -2.40
CA LEU A 149 9.45 4.35 -2.23
C LEU A 149 8.75 4.66 -3.57
N ARG A 150 9.40 5.39 -4.48
CA ARG A 150 8.85 5.75 -5.81
C ARG A 150 8.55 4.55 -6.72
N ARG A 151 9.04 3.36 -6.37
CA ARG A 151 8.75 2.11 -7.06
C ARG A 151 7.53 1.41 -6.49
N LEU A 152 7.05 1.77 -5.30
CA LEU A 152 5.76 1.31 -4.79
C LEU A 152 4.64 2.14 -5.41
N LYS A 153 3.75 1.49 -6.15
CA LYS A 153 2.79 2.15 -7.04
C LYS A 153 1.40 1.55 -6.91
N SER A 154 0.37 2.37 -7.07
CA SER A 154 -1.00 1.90 -7.24
C SER A 154 -1.31 1.63 -8.71
N CYS A 155 -1.98 0.52 -9.02
CA CYS A 155 -2.38 0.20 -10.38
C CYS A 155 -3.20 1.34 -11.01
N ARG A 156 -2.82 1.80 -12.21
CA ARG A 156 -3.52 2.84 -12.98
C ARG A 156 -4.95 2.46 -13.37
N ASN A 157 -5.33 1.18 -13.23
CA ASN A 157 -6.71 0.77 -13.43
C ASN A 157 -7.51 1.17 -12.20
N THR A 158 -8.33 2.21 -12.32
CA THR A 158 -9.14 2.79 -11.24
C THR A 158 -10.08 1.80 -10.55
N ARG A 159 -10.38 0.66 -11.18
CA ARG A 159 -11.18 -0.43 -10.59
C ARG A 159 -10.34 -1.46 -9.81
N CYS A 160 -9.02 -1.41 -9.91
CA CYS A 160 -8.11 -2.34 -9.25
C CYS A 160 -7.47 -1.71 -8.02
N LEU A 161 -6.76 -0.59 -8.15
CA LEU A 161 -6.06 0.10 -7.06
C LEU A 161 -5.03 -0.75 -6.27
N ALA A 162 -4.76 -2.01 -6.65
CA ALA A 162 -3.75 -2.85 -6.00
C ALA A 162 -2.36 -2.17 -6.07
N ALA A 163 -1.65 -2.21 -4.95
CA ALA A 163 -0.31 -1.69 -4.80
C ALA A 163 0.73 -2.74 -5.24
N PHE A 164 1.61 -2.36 -6.16
CA PHE A 164 2.66 -3.19 -6.71
C PHE A 164 4.02 -2.49 -6.63
N TYR A 165 5.09 -3.27 -6.52
CA TYR A 165 6.44 -2.73 -6.60
C TYR A 165 7.00 -2.88 -8.02
N ASP A 166 7.32 -1.75 -8.64
CA ASP A 166 7.79 -1.64 -10.02
C ASP A 166 9.26 -2.07 -10.16
N ARG A 167 9.42 -3.29 -10.67
CA ARG A 167 10.70 -3.92 -10.98
C ARG A 167 11.20 -3.62 -12.39
N SER A 168 10.49 -2.80 -13.18
CA SER A 168 10.98 -2.39 -14.49
C SER A 168 12.25 -1.54 -14.36
N ARG A 169 13.13 -1.68 -15.36
CA ARG A 169 14.42 -0.97 -15.41
C ARG A 169 14.25 0.54 -15.21
N ASN A 170 13.26 1.13 -15.88
CA ASN A 170 13.07 2.58 -15.92
C ASN A 170 11.96 3.09 -14.98
N ASN A 171 11.48 2.27 -14.03
CA ASN A 171 10.34 2.62 -13.17
C ASN A 171 9.12 3.10 -13.98
N SER A 172 8.83 2.44 -15.11
CA SER A 172 7.79 2.80 -16.07
C SER A 172 6.52 1.95 -15.95
N GLY A 173 6.49 1.00 -15.02
CA GLY A 173 5.32 0.19 -14.72
C GLY A 173 4.18 1.06 -14.19
N VAL A 174 2.99 0.89 -14.77
CA VAL A 174 1.75 1.58 -14.36
C VAL A 174 0.60 0.61 -14.08
N TRP A 175 0.81 -0.69 -14.31
CA TRP A 175 -0.17 -1.74 -14.05
C TRP A 175 0.48 -2.80 -13.17
N HIS A 176 -0.26 -3.32 -12.19
CA HIS A 176 0.20 -4.45 -11.39
C HIS A 176 0.36 -5.72 -12.23
N ASP A 177 -0.46 -5.84 -13.28
CA ASP A 177 -0.44 -6.93 -14.27
C ASP A 177 -0.88 -6.36 -15.62
N VAL A 178 -0.03 -6.48 -16.63
CA VAL A 178 -0.29 -5.97 -17.98
C VAL A 178 -1.38 -6.78 -18.70
N HIS A 179 -1.44 -8.08 -18.48
CA HIS A 179 -2.41 -8.98 -19.10
C HIS A 179 -3.82 -8.81 -18.52
N VAL A 180 -3.92 -8.48 -17.24
CA VAL A 180 -5.21 -8.24 -16.57
C VAL A 180 -5.62 -6.78 -16.69
N CYS A 181 -4.82 -5.85 -16.14
CA CYS A 181 -5.19 -4.44 -16.06
C CYS A 181 -4.81 -3.65 -17.30
N GLY A 182 -3.66 -3.92 -17.91
CA GLY A 182 -3.21 -3.25 -19.14
C GLY A 182 -4.16 -3.52 -20.32
N ASN A 183 -4.46 -4.80 -20.58
CA ASN A 183 -5.39 -5.19 -21.65
C ASN A 183 -6.81 -4.65 -21.42
N ALA A 184 -7.31 -4.69 -20.18
CA ALA A 184 -8.62 -4.12 -19.84
C ALA A 184 -8.68 -2.61 -20.13
N ALA A 185 -7.60 -1.86 -19.85
CA ALA A 185 -7.51 -0.44 -20.18
C ALA A 185 -7.49 -0.21 -21.70
N ASN A 186 -6.69 -0.96 -22.45
CA ASN A 186 -6.62 -0.88 -23.92
C ASN A 186 -7.99 -1.14 -24.58
N LEU A 187 -8.72 -2.15 -24.11
CA LEU A 187 -10.05 -2.47 -24.63
C LEU A 187 -11.07 -1.36 -24.34
N ARG A 188 -11.01 -0.74 -23.16
CA ARG A 188 -11.86 0.42 -22.83
C ARG A 188 -11.57 1.61 -23.74
N ASN A 189 -10.30 1.93 -23.95
CA ASN A 189 -9.88 3.03 -24.82
C ASN A 189 -10.30 2.78 -26.28
N TYR A 190 -10.16 1.54 -26.77
CA TYR A 190 -10.66 1.15 -28.08
C TYR A 190 -12.17 1.36 -28.23
N ARG A 191 -12.97 0.90 -27.24
CA ARG A 191 -14.44 1.08 -27.24
C ARG A 191 -14.86 2.55 -27.13
N ALA A 192 -14.15 3.36 -26.35
CA ALA A 192 -14.42 4.79 -26.24
C ALA A 192 -14.22 5.50 -27.59
N ARG A 193 -13.11 5.21 -28.30
CA ARG A 193 -12.85 5.74 -29.64
C ARG A 193 -13.91 5.30 -30.67
N LYS A 194 -14.33 4.03 -30.64
CA LYS A 194 -15.40 3.52 -31.52
C LYS A 194 -16.75 4.23 -31.31
N ARG A 195 -17.11 4.54 -30.06
CA ARG A 195 -18.34 5.31 -29.75
C ARG A 195 -18.24 6.76 -30.20
N ALA A 196 -17.12 7.44 -29.90
CA ALA A 196 -16.91 8.82 -30.31
C ALA A 196 -16.91 9.00 -31.84
N GLY A 197 -16.47 7.99 -32.60
CA GLY A 197 -16.57 7.99 -34.06
C GLY A 197 -17.93 7.57 -34.61
N ALA A 198 -18.81 6.97 -33.81
CA ALA A 198 -20.19 6.62 -34.19
C ALA A 198 -21.16 7.77 -33.90
N ASP A 199 -20.89 8.60 -32.88
CA ASP A 199 -21.69 9.80 -32.55
C ASP A 199 -21.37 11.01 -33.45
N GLN A 200 -20.40 10.88 -34.37
CA GLN A 200 -20.00 11.91 -35.35
C GLN A 200 -20.55 11.66 -36.77
N VAL A 201 -21.42 10.64 -36.93
CA VAL A 201 -22.10 10.27 -38.18
C VAL A 201 -23.60 10.38 -37.96
#